data_AF-A0A1F6BSW3-F1
#
_entry.id   AF-A0A1F6BSW3-F1
#
_cell.length_a   1.000
_cell.length_b   1.000
_cell.length_c   1.000
_cell.angle_alpha   90.00
_cell.angle_beta   90.00
_cell.angle_gamma   90.00
#
_symmetry.space_group_name_H-M   'P 1'
#
loop_
_entity.id
_entity.type
_entity.pdbx_description
1 polymer ?
#
loop_
_entity_poly.entity_id
_entity_poly.type
_entity_poly.pdbx_seq_one_letter_code
_entity_poly.pdbx_strand_id
1 'polypeptide(L)'
;MILKPVAKGLTATILLLGVYFGLITLISGWSFALGQFSRFWYFIIALALGFGVQVGFYFYLKDAVHQLAAKGIVAVSGTTSTVAMVSCCAHYLANILPVIGIAGFLSIIGQYQVQLFWLGLVFNFAGIAYIGGKIMKFYRS
;
A
#
# COMPACT_ATOMS: atom_id res chain seq x y z
N MET A 1 -11.24 18.08 -9.97
CA MET A 1 -11.59 17.11 -11.02
C MET A 1 -11.26 15.71 -10.54
N ILE A 2 -12.26 14.85 -10.38
CA ILE A 2 -12.15 13.51 -9.77
C ILE A 2 -11.36 12.52 -10.67
N LEU A 3 -11.26 12.81 -11.97
CA LEU A 3 -10.62 11.94 -12.96
C LEU A 3 -9.13 11.70 -12.69
N LYS A 4 -8.39 12.73 -12.23
CA LYS A 4 -6.94 12.61 -11.95
C LYS A 4 -6.67 11.65 -10.77
N PRO A 5 -7.35 11.79 -9.60
CA PRO A 5 -7.25 10.80 -8.52
C PRO A 5 -7.64 9.38 -8.93
N VAL A 6 -8.71 9.21 -9.71
CA VAL A 6 -9.15 7.88 -10.18
C VAL A 6 -8.09 7.24 -11.09
N ALA A 7 -7.53 8.00 -12.03
CA ALA A 7 -6.46 7.51 -12.89
C ALA A 7 -5.23 7.08 -12.07
N LYS A 8 -4.83 7.85 -11.06
CA LYS A 8 -3.72 7.49 -10.16
C LYS A 8 -4.01 6.20 -9.37
N GLY A 9 -5.25 6.03 -8.89
CA GLY A 9 -5.68 4.79 -8.23
C GLY A 9 -5.60 3.58 -9.16
N LEU A 10 -6.09 3.70 -10.40
CA LEU A 10 -6.03 2.64 -11.40
C LEU A 10 -4.59 2.28 -11.78
N THR A 11 -3.74 3.30 -12.01
CA THR A 11 -2.31 3.09 -12.27
C THR A 11 -1.64 2.37 -11.10
N ALA A 12 -1.98 2.71 -9.85
CA ALA A 12 -1.43 2.04 -8.68
C ALA A 12 -1.86 0.57 -8.58
N THR A 13 -3.13 0.24 -8.89
CA THR A 13 -3.60 -1.15 -8.96
C THR A 13 -2.86 -1.95 -10.03
N ILE A 14 -2.73 -1.40 -11.25
CA ILE A 14 -2.03 -2.07 -12.36
C ILE A 14 -0.57 -2.29 -12.01
N LEU A 15 0.10 -1.25 -11.48
CA LEU A 15 1.50 -1.33 -11.08
C LEU A 15 1.71 -2.38 -9.99
N LEU A 16 0.84 -2.42 -8.97
CA LEU A 16 0.91 -3.40 -7.89
C LEU A 16 0.76 -4.84 -8.41
N LEU A 17 -0.20 -5.08 -9.31
CA LEU A 17 -0.36 -6.38 -9.96
C LEU A 17 0.86 -6.74 -10.83
N GLY A 18 1.39 -5.77 -11.58
CA GLY A 18 2.61 -5.94 -12.37
C GLY A 18 3.81 -6.32 -11.51
N VAL A 19 3.99 -5.65 -10.36
CA VAL A 19 5.05 -5.97 -9.39
C VAL A 19 4.82 -7.35 -8.78
N TYR A 20 3.59 -7.71 -8.42
CA TYR A 20 3.24 -9.04 -7.92
C TYR A 20 3.65 -10.14 -8.91
N PHE A 21 3.22 -10.03 -10.18
CA PHE A 21 3.56 -11.01 -11.20
C PHE A 21 5.06 -11.00 -11.54
N GLY A 22 5.67 -9.82 -11.62
CA GLY A 22 7.10 -9.67 -11.92
C GLY A 22 7.98 -10.32 -10.86
N LEU A 23 7.72 -10.06 -9.58
CA LEU A 23 8.50 -10.64 -8.48
C LEU A 23 8.34 -12.16 -8.41
N ILE A 24 7.11 -12.67 -8.44
CA ILE A 24 6.89 -14.12 -8.31
C ILE A 24 7.43 -14.86 -9.53
N THR A 25 7.28 -14.29 -10.74
CA THR A 25 7.84 -14.90 -11.95
C THR A 25 9.37 -14.94 -11.91
N LEU A 26 10.01 -13.86 -11.43
CA LEU A 26 11.45 -13.78 -11.33
C LEU A 26 12.03 -14.76 -10.29
N ILE A 27 11.34 -14.93 -9.16
CA ILE A 27 11.82 -15.75 -8.03
C ILE A 27 11.47 -17.23 -8.21
N SER A 28 10.26 -17.53 -8.67
CA SER A 28 9.67 -18.87 -8.65
C SER A 28 9.20 -19.39 -10.01
N GLY A 29 9.29 -18.57 -11.06
CA GLY A 29 8.89 -18.91 -12.42
C GLY A 29 7.41 -18.63 -12.75
N TRP A 30 7.12 -18.54 -14.04
CA TRP A 30 5.81 -18.15 -14.57
C TRP A 30 4.68 -19.15 -14.22
N SER A 31 4.96 -20.46 -14.33
CA SER A 31 3.98 -21.50 -14.00
C SER A 31 3.55 -21.42 -12.53
N PHE A 32 4.50 -21.16 -11.62
CA PHE A 32 4.20 -20.97 -10.21
C PHE A 32 3.40 -19.68 -9.95
N ALA A 33 3.76 -18.57 -10.62
CA ALA A 33 3.02 -17.31 -10.51
C ALA A 33 1.55 -17.47 -10.91
N LEU A 34 1.28 -18.16 -12.02
CA LEU A 34 -0.08 -18.46 -12.46
C LEU A 34 -0.82 -19.37 -11.48
N GLY A 35 -0.17 -20.43 -10.99
CA GLY A 35 -0.78 -21.32 -10.00
C GLY A 35 -1.18 -20.60 -8.71
N GLN A 36 -0.28 -19.76 -8.18
CA GLN A 36 -0.57 -18.92 -7.01
C GLN A 36 -1.68 -17.91 -7.27
N PHE A 37 -1.66 -17.25 -8.43
CA PHE A 37 -2.70 -16.30 -8.79
C PHE A 37 -4.05 -17.01 -8.94
N SER A 38 -4.16 -18.09 -9.71
CA SER A 38 -5.43 -18.82 -9.89
C SER A 38 -5.99 -19.37 -8.58
N ARG A 39 -5.15 -19.71 -7.61
CA ARG A 39 -5.59 -20.18 -6.29
C ARG A 39 -6.10 -19.04 -5.40
N PHE A 40 -5.50 -17.86 -5.48
CA PHE A 40 -5.75 -16.76 -4.54
C PHE A 40 -6.25 -15.47 -5.22
N TRP A 41 -6.74 -15.55 -6.46
CA TRP A 41 -7.06 -14.38 -7.27
C TRP A 41 -8.06 -13.45 -6.60
N TYR A 42 -9.07 -14.01 -5.90
CA TYR A 42 -10.06 -13.22 -5.16
C TYR A 42 -9.40 -12.30 -4.12
N PHE A 43 -8.43 -12.81 -3.35
CA PHE A 43 -7.68 -12.00 -2.38
C PHE A 43 -6.78 -10.98 -3.06
N ILE A 44 -6.04 -11.41 -4.08
CA ILE A 44 -5.06 -10.56 -4.79
C ILE A 44 -5.77 -9.38 -5.46
N ILE A 45 -6.87 -9.65 -6.17
CA ILE A 45 -7.66 -8.61 -6.84
C ILE A 45 -8.33 -7.70 -5.81
N ALA A 46 -8.92 -8.25 -4.73
CA ALA A 46 -9.56 -7.43 -3.69
C ALA A 46 -8.56 -6.48 -3.02
N LEU A 47 -7.38 -6.98 -2.65
CA LEU A 47 -6.30 -6.19 -2.07
C LEU A 47 -5.78 -5.13 -3.04
N ALA A 48 -5.59 -5.48 -4.32
CA ALA A 48 -5.06 -4.57 -5.32
C ALA A 48 -6.04 -3.45 -5.69
N LEU A 49 -7.33 -3.78 -5.80
CA LEU A 49 -8.38 -2.78 -6.00
C LEU A 49 -8.50 -1.88 -4.79
N GLY A 50 -8.54 -2.44 -3.59
CA GLY A 50 -8.64 -1.68 -2.37
C GLY A 50 -7.44 -0.74 -2.15
N PHE A 51 -6.23 -1.19 -2.47
CA PHE A 51 -5.04 -0.33 -2.50
C PHE A 51 -5.19 0.81 -3.50
N GLY A 52 -5.68 0.54 -4.72
CA GLY A 52 -5.96 1.57 -5.72
C GLY A 52 -6.97 2.60 -5.23
N VAL A 53 -8.03 2.18 -4.54
CA VAL A 53 -9.02 3.07 -3.90
C VAL A 53 -8.34 3.96 -2.86
N GLN A 54 -7.51 3.40 -1.97
CA GLN A 54 -6.76 4.18 -0.98
C GLN A 54 -5.85 5.23 -1.62
N VAL A 55 -5.13 4.86 -2.69
CA VAL A 55 -4.28 5.79 -3.44
C VAL A 55 -5.10 6.88 -4.10
N GLY A 56 -6.23 6.54 -4.72
CA GLY A 56 -7.15 7.51 -5.31
C GLY A 56 -7.68 8.49 -4.27
N PHE A 57 -8.13 7.99 -3.11
CA PHE A 57 -8.59 8.81 -2.00
C PHE A 57 -7.49 9.73 -1.46
N TYR A 58 -6.27 9.22 -1.29
CA TYR A 58 -5.12 10.01 -0.86
C TYR A 58 -4.85 11.18 -1.81
N PHE A 59 -4.79 10.93 -3.13
CA PHE A 59 -4.54 11.99 -4.09
C PHE A 59 -5.71 12.97 -4.21
N TYR A 60 -6.95 12.50 -4.08
CA TYR A 60 -8.10 13.39 -4.01
C TYR A 60 -8.00 14.35 -2.83
N LEU A 61 -7.74 13.83 -1.63
CA LEU A 61 -7.62 14.64 -0.42
C LEU A 61 -6.38 15.55 -0.48
N LYS A 62 -5.25 15.07 -1.00
CA LYS A 62 -4.05 15.86 -1.23
C LYS A 62 -4.32 17.05 -2.15
N ASP A 63 -4.96 16.81 -3.30
CA ASP A 63 -5.28 17.87 -4.26
C ASP A 63 -6.29 18.87 -3.68
N ALA A 64 -7.19 18.42 -2.80
CA ALA A 64 -8.16 19.27 -2.12
C ALA A 64 -7.51 20.16 -1.04
N VAL A 65 -6.63 19.59 -0.21
CA VAL A 65 -5.85 20.33 0.80
C VAL A 65 -4.90 21.32 0.12
N HIS A 66 -4.25 20.95 -0.98
CA HIS A 66 -3.33 21.84 -1.68
C HIS A 66 -4.05 23.07 -2.26
N GLN A 67 -5.29 22.90 -2.73
CA GLN A 67 -6.12 24.03 -3.18
C GLN A 67 -6.56 24.96 -2.03
N LEU A 68 -6.76 24.43 -0.81
CA LEU A 68 -7.00 25.26 0.37
C LEU A 68 -5.73 25.97 0.86
N ALA A 69 -4.58 25.29 0.81
CA ALA A 69 -3.30 25.87 1.18
C ALA A 69 -2.91 27.01 0.22
N ALA A 70 -3.15 26.84 -1.08
CA ALA A 70 -3.00 27.89 -2.08
C ALA A 70 -3.96 29.10 -1.87
N LYS A 71 -5.04 28.91 -1.10
CA LYS A 71 -5.97 29.97 -0.67
C LYS A 71 -5.64 30.58 0.71
N GLY A 72 -4.49 30.25 1.32
CA GLY A 72 -3.97 30.96 2.49
C GLY A 72 -3.89 30.16 3.80
N ILE A 73 -4.02 28.83 3.78
CA ILE A 73 -3.79 28.00 4.97
C ILE A 73 -2.38 27.40 4.92
N VAL A 74 -1.46 27.99 5.68
CA VAL A 74 -0.08 27.50 5.84
C VAL A 74 -0.10 26.16 6.58
N ALA A 75 0.20 25.06 5.89
CA ALA A 75 0.44 23.77 6.53
C ALA A 75 1.89 23.71 7.04
N VAL A 76 2.09 24.12 8.29
CA VAL A 76 3.37 24.05 9.00
C VAL A 76 3.61 22.62 9.51
N SER A 77 4.84 22.14 9.29
CA SER A 77 5.55 21.11 10.07
C SER A 77 5.05 19.66 10.00
N GLY A 78 5.79 18.79 9.29
CA GLY A 78 5.63 17.33 9.45
C GLY A 78 6.68 16.47 8.76
N THR A 79 7.31 16.97 7.69
CA THR A 79 8.27 16.19 6.91
C THR A 79 9.67 16.14 7.55
N THR A 80 10.04 17.12 8.38
CA THR A 80 11.39 17.22 8.95
C THR A 80 11.67 16.28 10.13
N SER A 81 10.66 15.85 10.89
CA SER A 81 10.85 14.94 12.05
C SER A 81 10.92 13.46 11.66
N THR A 82 10.19 13.04 10.63
CA THR A 82 10.17 11.63 10.16
C THR A 82 11.51 11.19 9.55
N VAL A 83 12.20 12.09 8.83
CA VAL A 83 13.49 11.77 8.21
C VAL A 83 14.62 11.69 9.25
N ALA A 84 14.56 12.52 10.30
CA ALA A 84 15.53 12.49 11.40
C ALA A 84 15.41 11.21 12.25
N MET A 85 14.19 10.72 12.52
CA MET A 85 14.00 9.47 13.28
C MET A 85 14.36 8.21 12.47
N VAL A 86 14.03 8.15 11.18
CA VAL A 86 14.39 7.00 10.32
C VAL A 86 15.92 6.87 10.18
N SER A 87 16.65 7.99 10.14
CA SER A 87 18.12 8.03 10.17
C SER A 87 18.72 7.36 11.41
N CYS A 88 18.08 7.50 12.58
CA CYS A 88 18.55 6.89 13.84
C CYS A 88 18.23 5.38 13.92
N CYS A 89 17.11 4.93 13.36
CA CYS A 89 16.69 3.53 13.48
C CYS A 89 17.25 2.60 12.39
N ALA A 90 17.55 3.13 11.19
CA ALA A 90 17.98 2.31 10.06
C ALA A 90 19.38 1.67 10.25
N HIS A 91 20.19 2.17 11.18
CA HIS A 91 21.52 1.60 11.43
C HIS A 91 21.48 0.22 12.13
N TYR A 92 20.36 -0.14 12.81
CA TYR A 92 20.19 -1.42 13.50
C TYR A 92 19.73 -2.53 12.53
N LEU A 93 19.14 -2.13 11.40
CA LEU A 93 18.70 -3.02 10.33
C LEU A 93 19.88 -3.69 9.61
N ALA A 94 21.08 -3.09 9.69
CA ALA A 94 22.32 -3.61 9.12
C ALA A 94 22.91 -4.82 9.87
N ASN A 95 22.36 -5.21 11.03
CA ASN A 95 22.93 -6.25 11.90
C ASN A 95 22.05 -7.51 12.11
N ILE A 96 20.82 -7.56 11.57
CA ILE A 96 19.77 -8.52 12.04
C ILE A 96 19.30 -9.59 11.02
N LEU A 97 19.81 -9.61 9.79
CA LEU A 97 19.31 -10.58 8.80
C LEU A 97 20.37 -11.61 8.37
N PRO A 98 20.75 -12.58 9.23
CA PRO A 98 21.44 -13.77 8.75
C PRO A 98 20.56 -14.46 7.70
N VAL A 99 21.15 -14.81 6.56
CA VAL A 99 20.49 -15.37 5.36
C VAL A 99 19.61 -16.60 5.66
N ILE A 100 19.87 -17.33 6.76
CA ILE A 100 19.07 -18.48 7.21
C ILE A 100 17.72 -18.05 7.83
N GLY A 101 17.65 -16.90 8.50
CA GLY A 101 16.41 -16.37 9.08
C GLY A 101 15.39 -15.97 8.01
N ILE A 102 15.86 -15.55 6.83
CA ILE A 102 15.01 -15.18 5.70
C ILE A 102 14.26 -16.40 5.17
N ALA A 103 14.93 -17.54 4.99
CA ALA A 103 14.30 -18.76 4.52
C ALA A 103 13.26 -19.30 5.53
N GLY A 104 13.58 -19.27 6.83
CA GLY A 104 12.63 -19.64 7.90
C GLY A 104 11.42 -18.71 7.96
N PHE A 105 11.64 -17.40 7.87
CA PHE A 105 10.58 -16.38 7.83
C PHE A 105 9.67 -16.53 6.60
N LEU A 106 10.26 -16.77 5.42
CA LEU A 106 9.51 -17.03 4.19
C LEU A 106 8.67 -18.32 4.27
N SER A 107 9.18 -19.36 4.93
CA SER A 107 8.43 -20.60 5.16
C SER A 107 7.20 -20.36 6.06
N ILE A 108 7.36 -19.61 7.16
CA ILE A 108 6.25 -19.24 8.05
C ILE A 108 5.22 -18.38 7.30
N ILE A 109 5.67 -17.39 6.51
CA ILE A 109 4.77 -16.56 5.69
C ILE A 109 3.98 -17.42 4.70
N GLY A 110 4.62 -18.41 4.07
CA GLY A 110 3.95 -19.35 3.17
C GLY A 110 2.88 -20.19 3.89
N GLN A 111 3.17 -20.69 5.09
CA GLN A 111 2.22 -21.48 5.90
C GLN A 111 1.00 -20.66 6.36
N TYR A 112 1.21 -19.38 6.68
CA TYR A 112 0.15 -18.47 7.14
C TYR A 112 -0.37 -17.51 6.06
N GLN A 113 -0.11 -17.80 4.79
CA GLN A 113 -0.40 -16.90 3.67
C GLN A 113 -1.88 -16.47 3.63
N VAL A 114 -2.81 -17.40 3.87
CA VAL A 114 -4.25 -17.10 3.85
C VAL A 114 -4.67 -16.21 5.01
N GLN A 115 -4.12 -16.46 6.20
CA GLN A 115 -4.36 -15.66 7.40
C GLN A 115 -3.82 -14.24 7.20
N LEU A 116 -2.66 -14.11 6.57
CA LEU A 116 -2.07 -12.83 6.19
C LEU A 116 -2.90 -12.10 5.13
N PHE A 117 -3.51 -12.80 4.18
CA PHE A 117 -4.46 -12.17 3.23
C PHE A 117 -5.71 -11.63 3.92
N TRP A 118 -6.29 -12.38 4.84
CA TRP A 118 -7.42 -11.89 5.64
C TRP A 118 -7.05 -10.66 6.46
N LEU A 119 -5.90 -10.71 7.14
CA LEU A 119 -5.39 -9.58 7.90
C LEU A 119 -5.17 -8.35 6.99
N GLY A 120 -4.55 -8.56 5.82
CA GLY A 120 -4.38 -7.55 4.80
C GLY A 120 -5.71 -6.94 4.34
N LEU A 121 -6.75 -7.76 4.15
CA LEU A 121 -8.06 -7.29 3.72
C LEU A 121 -8.73 -6.42 4.80
N VAL A 122 -8.62 -6.82 6.07
CA VAL A 122 -9.11 -6.02 7.21
C VAL A 122 -8.41 -4.66 7.25
N PHE A 123 -7.08 -4.63 7.16
CA PHE A 123 -6.33 -3.37 7.12
C PHE A 123 -6.64 -2.54 5.88
N ASN A 124 -6.88 -3.18 4.74
CA ASN A 124 -7.25 -2.51 3.51
C ASN A 124 -8.60 -1.81 3.66
N PHE A 125 -9.60 -2.52 4.18
CA PHE A 125 -10.92 -1.95 4.47
C PHE A 125 -10.84 -0.82 5.50
N ALA A 126 -10.10 -1.01 6.60
CA ALA A 126 -9.90 0.02 7.61
C ALA A 126 -9.24 1.28 7.04
N GLY A 127 -8.24 1.12 6.17
CA GLY A 127 -7.57 2.23 5.48
C GLY A 127 -8.52 3.01 4.56
N ILE A 128 -9.36 2.31 3.79
CA ILE A 128 -10.38 2.95 2.94
C ILE A 128 -11.38 3.72 3.80
N ALA A 129 -11.90 3.11 4.87
CA ALA A 129 -12.85 3.74 5.77
C ALA A 129 -12.26 5.00 6.45
N TYR A 130 -10.99 4.93 6.88
CA TYR A 130 -10.30 6.05 7.50
C TYR A 130 -10.12 7.25 6.55
N ILE A 131 -9.56 7.01 5.36
CA ILE A 131 -9.33 8.10 4.39
C ILE A 131 -10.67 8.62 3.85
N GLY A 132 -11.63 7.74 3.57
CA GLY A 132 -12.99 8.11 3.18
C GLY A 132 -13.68 8.99 4.22
N GLY A 133 -13.54 8.65 5.51
CA GLY A 133 -14.03 9.48 6.62
C GLY A 133 -13.41 10.88 6.65
N LYS A 134 -12.10 10.99 6.37
CA LYS A 134 -11.42 12.30 6.26
C LYS A 134 -11.93 13.11 5.07
N ILE A 135 -12.20 12.47 3.93
CA ILE A 135 -12.79 13.12 2.74
C ILE A 135 -14.19 13.66 3.05
N MET A 136 -15.04 12.87 3.70
CA MET A 136 -16.39 13.30 4.08
C MET A 136 -16.37 14.49 5.06
N LYS A 137 -15.47 14.46 6.05
CA LYS A 137 -15.29 15.57 6.99
C LYS A 137 -14.81 16.84 6.29
N PHE A 138 -13.89 16.69 5.34
CA PHE A 138 -13.38 17.79 4.54
C PHE A 138 -14.46 18.45 3.68
N TYR A 139 -15.34 17.66 3.06
CA TYR A 139 -16.43 18.19 2.22
C TYR A 139 -17.54 18.87 3.02
N ARG A 140 -17.73 18.47 4.29
CA ARG A 140 -18.76 19.03 5.17
C ARG A 140 -18.32 20.33 5.87
N SER A 141 -17.05 20.72 5.76
CA SER A 141 -16.47 21.94 6.34
C SER A 141 -16.41 23.07 5.34
#